data_AF-A0A8E2DFX9-F1
#
_entry.id   AF-A0A8E2DFX9-F1
#
_cell.length_a   1.000
_cell.length_b   1.000
_cell.length_c   1.000
_cell.angle_alpha   90.00
_cell.angle_beta   90.00
_cell.angle_gamma   90.00
#
_symmetry.space_group_name_H-M   'P 1'
#
loop_
_entity.id
_entity.type
_entity.pdbx_description
1 polymer ?
#
loop_
_entity_poly.entity_id
_entity_poly.type
_entity_poly.pdbx_seq_one_letter_code
_entity_poly.pdbx_strand_id
1 'polypeptide(L)'
;MSHHLLAVFSLGGGGPLIQAIYERHAVTMRLAFASPELINENNFGDHLGKIDFYDSYLKFFTGELKEKSVPKVLEECVFSAKANVELSATGKTQGMLNRLLAGLVHPFIHAGYGLEFGLPGIVAEASLFEAGSESGVAHLVDQLPKLVLAKTPGADQEAAALRTAGAHALTILARVFRAVVTIVRFAQKWLPDGTDAADFAPKIEELVWMNVIFYGIGGWAGRKTTIMNADFLLTHLITSLLFVPSYVTYLSHRSSLILLRSYFATCVAWYVA
;
A
#
# COMPACT_ATOMS: atom_id res chain seq x y z
N MET A 1 -7.40 -15.23 -4.55
CA MET A 1 -7.41 -16.63 -4.06
C MET A 1 -6.76 -16.74 -2.68
N SER A 2 -5.45 -16.51 -2.53
CA SER A 2 -4.71 -16.78 -1.29
C SER A 2 -5.27 -16.08 -0.04
N HIS A 3 -5.63 -14.79 -0.14
CA HIS A 3 -6.26 -14.06 0.97
C HIS A 3 -7.58 -14.68 1.46
N HIS A 4 -8.42 -15.21 0.56
CA HIS A 4 -9.70 -15.83 0.95
C HIS A 4 -9.46 -17.18 1.64
N LEU A 5 -8.55 -18.00 1.09
CA LEU A 5 -8.21 -19.29 1.68
C LEU A 5 -7.64 -19.12 3.09
N LEU A 6 -6.70 -18.17 3.28
CA LEU A 6 -6.09 -17.92 4.57
C LEU A 6 -7.05 -17.27 5.57
N ALA A 7 -7.94 -16.37 5.13
CA ALA A 7 -8.99 -15.83 5.99
C ALA A 7 -9.93 -16.93 6.52
N VAL A 8 -10.36 -17.84 5.65
CA VAL A 8 -11.26 -18.92 6.07
C VAL A 8 -10.53 -19.92 6.96
N PHE A 9 -9.27 -20.22 6.66
CA PHE A 9 -8.42 -21.04 7.52
C PHE A 9 -8.27 -20.42 8.93
N SER A 10 -8.01 -19.11 9.02
CA SER A 10 -7.83 -18.41 10.30
C SER A 10 -9.10 -18.39 11.16
N LEU A 11 -10.27 -18.40 10.52
CA LEU A 11 -11.58 -18.50 11.17
C LEU A 11 -11.98 -19.95 11.54
N GLY A 12 -11.09 -20.93 11.34
CA GLY A 12 -11.33 -22.33 11.68
C GLY A 12 -12.10 -23.11 10.60
N GLY A 13 -12.10 -22.63 9.35
CA GLY A 13 -12.71 -23.32 8.22
C GLY A 13 -12.10 -24.72 8.00
N GLY A 14 -12.96 -25.74 7.89
CA GLY A 14 -12.53 -27.11 7.67
C GLY A 14 -11.99 -27.37 6.25
N GLY A 15 -11.21 -28.45 6.10
CA GLY A 15 -10.61 -28.85 4.82
C GLY A 15 -11.59 -28.89 3.62
N PRO A 16 -12.80 -29.45 3.75
CA PRO A 16 -13.78 -29.45 2.64
C PRO A 16 -14.20 -28.05 2.19
N LEU A 17 -14.33 -27.09 3.11
CA LEU A 17 -14.69 -25.71 2.77
C LEU A 17 -13.52 -25.01 2.05
N ILE A 18 -12.30 -25.18 2.54
CA ILE A 18 -11.09 -24.65 1.90
C ILE A 18 -10.95 -25.20 0.48
N GLN A 19 -11.18 -26.51 0.30
CA GLN A 19 -11.14 -27.15 -1.01
C GLN A 19 -12.20 -26.58 -1.96
N ALA A 20 -13.44 -26.43 -1.50
CA ALA A 20 -14.51 -25.86 -2.32
C ALA A 20 -14.22 -24.40 -2.73
N ILE A 21 -13.61 -23.62 -1.85
CA ILE A 21 -13.18 -22.25 -2.17
C ILE A 21 -12.04 -22.29 -3.19
N TYR A 22 -11.06 -23.17 -3.02
CA TYR A 22 -9.96 -23.34 -3.96
C TYR A 22 -10.49 -23.67 -5.36
N GLU A 23 -11.35 -24.69 -5.49
CA GLU A 23 -11.94 -25.09 -6.77
C GLU A 23 -12.71 -23.95 -7.45
N ARG A 24 -13.42 -23.14 -6.65
CA ARG A 24 -14.13 -21.95 -7.15
C ARG A 24 -13.19 -20.85 -7.67
N HIS A 25 -12.01 -20.66 -7.07
CA HIS A 25 -11.03 -19.67 -7.55
C HIS A 25 -10.15 -20.23 -8.68
N ALA A 26 -9.84 -21.51 -8.67
CA ALA A 26 -8.93 -22.13 -9.63
C ALA A 26 -9.39 -21.92 -11.08
N VAL A 27 -10.70 -21.88 -11.32
CA VAL A 27 -11.27 -21.67 -12.66
C VAL A 27 -11.05 -20.25 -13.23
N THR A 28 -10.79 -19.24 -12.39
CA THR A 28 -10.50 -17.86 -12.83
C THR A 28 -9.00 -17.53 -12.81
N MET A 29 -8.16 -18.45 -12.34
CA MET A 29 -6.71 -18.26 -12.32
C MET A 29 -6.17 -18.22 -13.75
N ARG A 30 -5.25 -17.28 -13.99
CA ARG A 30 -4.56 -17.19 -15.28
C ARG A 30 -3.54 -18.31 -15.40
N LEU A 31 -3.33 -18.80 -16.62
CA LEU A 31 -2.25 -19.73 -16.91
C LEU A 31 -0.90 -19.08 -16.58
N ALA A 32 0.00 -19.86 -16.01
CA ALA A 32 1.39 -19.45 -15.88
C ALA A 32 1.99 -19.21 -17.28
N PHE A 33 2.83 -18.20 -17.39
CA PHE A 33 3.52 -17.82 -18.62
C PHE A 33 4.98 -17.52 -18.30
N ALA A 34 5.84 -17.60 -19.31
CA ALA A 34 7.23 -17.17 -19.16
C ALA A 34 7.34 -15.69 -19.54
N SER A 35 8.02 -14.90 -18.71
CA SER A 35 8.30 -13.51 -19.07
C SER A 35 9.34 -13.40 -20.20
N PRO A 36 9.34 -12.31 -20.97
CA PRO A 36 10.28 -12.11 -22.08
C PRO A 36 11.76 -12.06 -21.68
N GLU A 37 12.06 -11.64 -20.45
CA GLU A 37 13.42 -11.46 -19.93
C GLU A 37 13.42 -11.74 -18.41
N LEU A 38 14.54 -12.23 -17.87
CA LEU A 38 14.73 -12.44 -16.43
C LEU A 38 14.98 -11.12 -15.70
N ILE A 39 14.36 -10.97 -14.53
CA ILE A 39 14.61 -9.83 -13.63
C ILE A 39 15.78 -10.15 -12.71
N ASN A 40 16.68 -9.18 -12.54
CA ASN A 40 17.82 -9.18 -11.63
C ASN A 40 18.03 -7.77 -11.06
N GLU A 41 19.05 -7.60 -10.21
CA GLU A 41 19.32 -6.32 -9.54
C GLU A 41 19.59 -5.14 -10.48
N ASN A 42 20.06 -5.39 -11.71
CA ASN A 42 20.43 -4.35 -12.67
C ASN A 42 19.22 -3.85 -13.47
N ASN A 43 18.25 -4.71 -13.76
CA ASN A 43 17.06 -4.38 -14.56
C ASN A 43 15.76 -4.34 -13.74
N PHE A 44 15.83 -4.52 -12.41
CA PHE A 44 14.68 -4.57 -11.50
C PHE A 44 13.71 -3.41 -11.69
N GLY A 45 14.21 -2.21 -11.97
CA GLY A 45 13.38 -1.01 -12.13
C GLY A 45 12.74 -0.83 -13.52
N ASP A 46 13.16 -1.58 -14.53
CA ASP A 46 12.87 -1.24 -15.94
C ASP A 46 11.53 -1.77 -16.44
N HIS A 47 11.00 -2.79 -15.76
CA HIS A 47 9.81 -3.52 -16.18
C HIS A 47 8.67 -3.47 -15.15
N LEU A 48 8.79 -2.64 -14.12
CA LEU A 48 7.80 -2.54 -13.02
C LEU A 48 6.42 -2.16 -13.56
N GLY A 49 5.41 -2.96 -13.21
CA GLY A 49 4.02 -2.77 -13.63
C GLY A 49 3.69 -3.32 -15.04
N LYS A 50 4.64 -3.98 -15.72
CA LYS A 50 4.36 -4.69 -16.97
C LYS A 50 3.93 -6.12 -16.65
N ILE A 51 2.70 -6.46 -17.00
CA ILE A 51 2.13 -7.78 -16.65
C ILE A 51 2.92 -8.93 -17.25
N ASP A 52 3.44 -8.77 -18.47
CA ASP A 52 4.26 -9.77 -19.15
C ASP A 52 5.56 -10.11 -18.41
N PHE A 53 5.95 -9.31 -17.41
CA PHE A 53 7.14 -9.55 -16.61
C PHE A 53 6.86 -10.24 -15.28
N TYR A 54 5.60 -10.48 -14.91
CA TYR A 54 5.23 -11.03 -13.60
C TYR A 54 5.97 -12.30 -13.22
N ASP A 55 6.09 -13.29 -14.11
CA ASP A 55 6.75 -14.56 -13.82
C ASP A 55 8.23 -14.39 -13.44
N SER A 56 9.02 -13.64 -14.21
CA SER A 56 10.42 -13.30 -13.88
C SER A 56 10.59 -12.58 -12.56
N TYR A 57 9.60 -11.78 -12.22
CA TYR A 57 9.58 -10.97 -11.02
C TYR A 57 9.21 -11.79 -9.78
N LEU A 58 8.25 -12.71 -9.92
CA LEU A 58 7.96 -13.76 -8.94
C LEU A 58 9.20 -14.64 -8.72
N LYS A 59 9.90 -15.01 -9.79
CA LYS A 59 11.17 -15.77 -9.72
C LYS A 59 12.27 -15.00 -9.01
N PHE A 60 12.42 -13.70 -9.30
CA PHE A 60 13.37 -12.82 -8.61
C PHE A 60 13.12 -12.81 -7.10
N PHE A 61 11.91 -12.48 -6.66
CA PHE A 61 11.58 -12.44 -5.23
C PHE A 61 11.64 -13.81 -4.56
N THR A 62 11.26 -14.87 -5.28
CA THR A 62 11.43 -16.25 -4.80
C THR A 62 12.91 -16.59 -4.59
N GLY A 63 13.80 -16.16 -5.48
CA GLY A 63 15.25 -16.32 -5.33
C GLY A 63 15.77 -15.52 -4.13
N GLU A 64 15.40 -14.25 -4.03
CA GLU A 64 15.77 -13.39 -2.90
C GLU A 64 15.35 -13.98 -1.55
N LEU A 65 14.12 -14.50 -1.44
CA LEU A 65 13.58 -15.07 -0.21
C LEU A 65 14.09 -16.48 0.12
N LYS A 66 14.81 -17.14 -0.81
CA LYS A 66 15.56 -18.37 -0.52
C LYS A 66 16.91 -18.07 0.13
N GLU A 67 17.54 -16.97 -0.27
CA GLU A 67 18.89 -16.59 0.17
C GLU A 67 18.87 -15.61 1.35
N LYS A 68 17.82 -14.80 1.47
CA LYS A 68 17.68 -13.72 2.45
C LYS A 68 16.42 -13.92 3.29
N SER A 69 16.43 -13.37 4.50
CA SER A 69 15.25 -13.35 5.36
C SER A 69 14.19 -12.38 4.83
N VAL A 70 12.92 -12.62 5.16
CA VAL A 70 11.80 -11.73 4.81
C VAL A 70 12.05 -10.27 5.22
N PRO A 71 12.49 -9.96 6.46
CA PRO A 71 12.86 -8.58 6.84
C PRO A 71 13.85 -7.94 5.88
N LYS A 72 14.90 -8.66 5.52
CA LYS A 72 15.98 -8.14 4.66
C LYS A 72 15.46 -7.81 3.26
N VAL A 73 14.64 -8.69 2.68
CA VAL A 73 14.03 -8.46 1.36
C VAL A 73 13.08 -7.26 1.40
N LEU A 74 12.25 -7.12 2.43
CA LEU A 74 11.38 -5.95 2.58
C LEU A 74 12.19 -4.64 2.70
N GLU A 75 13.23 -4.64 3.53
CA GLU A 75 14.09 -3.46 3.70
C GLU A 75 14.79 -3.07 2.40
N GLU A 76 15.41 -4.03 1.69
CA GLU A 76 16.17 -3.76 0.48
C GLU A 76 15.28 -3.43 -0.72
N CYS A 77 14.22 -4.22 -0.96
CA CYS A 77 13.43 -4.13 -2.18
C CYS A 77 12.19 -3.24 -2.05
N VAL A 78 11.73 -2.91 -0.85
CA VAL A 78 10.49 -2.12 -0.65
C VAL A 78 10.74 -0.80 0.05
N PHE A 79 11.51 -0.77 1.14
CA PHE A 79 11.64 0.41 2.00
C PHE A 79 12.93 1.22 1.80
N SER A 80 13.92 0.67 1.08
CA SER A 80 15.19 1.36 0.85
C SER A 80 15.04 2.65 0.03
N ALA A 81 16.05 3.53 0.14
CA ALA A 81 16.14 4.72 -0.71
C ALA A 81 16.25 4.33 -2.20
N LYS A 82 17.01 3.27 -2.52
CA LYS A 82 17.12 2.71 -3.88
C LYS A 82 15.75 2.31 -4.44
N ALA A 83 14.91 1.68 -3.61
CA ALA A 83 13.59 1.21 -4.00
C ALA A 83 12.55 2.34 -4.21
N ASN A 84 12.83 3.58 -3.78
CA ASN A 84 11.80 4.63 -3.76
C ASN A 84 12.24 5.99 -4.32
N VAL A 85 13.49 6.37 -4.14
CA VAL A 85 14.00 7.73 -4.40
C VAL A 85 15.07 7.75 -5.48
N GLU A 86 15.90 6.71 -5.60
CA GLU A 86 16.93 6.64 -6.64
C GLU A 86 16.30 6.42 -8.02
N LEU A 87 16.90 7.03 -9.05
CA LEU A 87 16.48 6.90 -10.43
C LEU A 87 17.09 5.64 -11.05
N SER A 88 16.27 4.87 -11.76
CA SER A 88 16.74 3.78 -12.62
C SER A 88 17.47 4.30 -13.86
N ALA A 89 18.03 3.38 -14.65
CA ALA A 89 18.62 3.69 -15.96
C ALA A 89 17.63 4.40 -16.92
N THR A 90 16.32 4.20 -16.71
CA THR A 90 15.25 4.86 -17.47
C THR A 90 14.83 6.22 -16.90
N GLY A 91 15.52 6.73 -15.87
CA GLY A 91 15.24 8.02 -15.25
C GLY A 91 13.97 8.04 -14.39
N LYS A 92 13.46 6.88 -13.97
CA LYS A 92 12.25 6.74 -13.14
C LYS A 92 12.60 6.15 -11.78
N THR A 93 11.92 6.59 -10.72
CA THR A 93 12.02 5.89 -9.43
C THR A 93 11.21 4.60 -9.46
N GLN A 94 11.67 3.58 -8.74
CA GLN A 94 10.97 2.29 -8.65
C GLN A 94 9.63 2.43 -7.90
N GLY A 95 9.62 3.23 -6.84
CA GLY A 95 8.41 3.59 -6.08
C GLY A 95 7.76 2.40 -5.41
N MET A 96 8.54 1.49 -4.82
CA MET A 96 8.05 0.21 -4.33
C MET A 96 7.08 0.35 -3.16
N LEU A 97 7.25 1.34 -2.28
CA LEU A 97 6.30 1.62 -1.21
C LEU A 97 4.93 2.07 -1.74
N ASN A 98 4.93 2.87 -2.82
CA ASN A 98 3.68 3.24 -3.49
C ASN A 98 2.99 2.00 -4.06
N ARG A 99 3.76 1.10 -4.67
CA ARG A 99 3.22 -0.14 -5.23
C ARG A 99 2.67 -1.07 -4.17
N LEU A 100 3.29 -1.09 -2.98
CA LEU A 100 2.78 -1.86 -1.85
C LEU A 100 1.38 -1.36 -1.40
N LEU A 101 1.17 -0.03 -1.41
CA LEU A 101 -0.07 0.60 -0.95
C LEU A 101 -1.06 0.94 -2.07
N ALA A 102 -0.71 0.66 -3.33
CA ALA A 102 -1.56 0.86 -4.49
C ALA A 102 -2.64 -0.22 -4.60
N GLY A 103 -3.50 -0.11 -5.60
CA GLY A 103 -4.39 -1.22 -5.94
C GLY A 103 -5.36 -1.58 -4.84
N LEU A 104 -5.93 -0.56 -4.19
CA LEU A 104 -6.78 -0.74 -3.00
C LEU A 104 -6.09 -1.54 -1.90
N VAL A 105 -4.78 -1.29 -1.74
CA VAL A 105 -3.88 -1.96 -0.79
C VAL A 105 -3.85 -3.48 -0.93
N HIS A 106 -4.21 -4.05 -2.09
CA HIS A 106 -4.14 -5.50 -2.32
C HIS A 106 -2.72 -6.07 -2.18
N PRO A 107 -1.64 -5.42 -2.68
CA PRO A 107 -0.29 -5.90 -2.46
C PRO A 107 0.06 -5.96 -0.96
N PHE A 108 -0.33 -4.92 -0.21
CA PHE A 108 -0.18 -4.87 1.24
C PHE A 108 -0.96 -5.99 1.96
N ILE A 109 -2.21 -6.24 1.56
CA ILE A 109 -3.02 -7.34 2.13
C ILE A 109 -2.36 -8.69 1.84
N HIS A 110 -1.94 -8.91 0.60
CA HIS A 110 -1.37 -10.19 0.17
C HIS A 110 -0.04 -10.46 0.88
N ALA A 111 0.87 -9.49 0.93
CA ALA A 111 2.12 -9.66 1.68
C ALA A 111 1.84 -9.77 3.19
N GLY A 112 0.86 -9.02 3.71
CA GLY A 112 0.41 -9.12 5.10
C GLY A 112 0.02 -10.54 5.50
N TYR A 113 -0.76 -11.24 4.67
CA TYR A 113 -1.02 -12.67 4.87
C TYR A 113 0.26 -13.52 4.85
N GLY A 114 1.19 -13.22 3.94
CA GLY A 114 2.50 -13.89 3.92
C GLY A 114 3.30 -13.68 5.22
N LEU A 115 3.27 -12.48 5.80
CA LEU A 115 3.95 -12.15 7.05
C LEU A 115 3.29 -12.80 8.26
N GLU A 116 1.96 -12.71 8.35
CA GLU A 116 1.17 -13.24 9.47
C GLU A 116 1.29 -14.75 9.59
N PHE A 117 1.25 -15.47 8.45
CA PHE A 117 1.32 -16.93 8.42
C PHE A 117 2.73 -17.48 8.24
N GLY A 118 3.75 -16.62 8.12
CA GLY A 118 5.13 -17.05 7.86
C GLY A 118 5.32 -17.77 6.51
N LEU A 119 4.60 -17.32 5.48
CA LEU A 119 4.57 -17.91 4.14
C LEU A 119 5.35 -17.02 3.14
N PRO A 120 6.68 -17.22 2.98
CA PRO A 120 7.50 -16.37 2.11
C PRO A 120 7.07 -16.42 0.63
N GLY A 121 6.50 -17.54 0.16
CA GLY A 121 5.94 -17.63 -1.19
C GLY A 121 4.83 -16.61 -1.44
N ILE A 122 3.99 -16.34 -0.44
CA ILE A 122 2.92 -15.34 -0.55
C ILE A 122 3.50 -13.92 -0.51
N VAL A 123 4.57 -13.69 0.27
CA VAL A 123 5.30 -12.41 0.25
C VAL A 123 5.90 -12.16 -1.15
N ALA A 124 6.45 -13.19 -1.80
CA ALA A 124 6.95 -13.08 -3.17
C ALA A 124 5.85 -12.71 -4.17
N GLU A 125 4.68 -13.36 -4.08
CA GLU A 125 3.53 -13.08 -4.94
C GLU A 125 2.98 -11.66 -4.78
N ALA A 126 3.02 -11.12 -3.57
CA ALA A 126 2.50 -9.80 -3.24
C ALA A 126 3.28 -8.66 -3.89
N SER A 127 4.55 -8.91 -4.21
CA SER A 127 5.52 -7.84 -4.40
C SER A 127 5.26 -6.97 -5.63
N LEU A 128 4.40 -7.37 -6.58
CA LEU A 128 4.47 -6.80 -7.94
C LEU A 128 3.18 -6.66 -8.75
N PHE A 129 2.01 -6.84 -8.15
CA PHE A 129 0.76 -6.56 -8.85
C PHE A 129 0.15 -5.24 -8.39
N GLU A 130 0.48 -4.15 -9.08
CA GLU A 130 -0.50 -3.57 -10.00
C GLU A 130 0.15 -2.52 -10.91
N ALA A 131 -0.21 -2.62 -12.19
CA ALA A 131 -0.24 -1.47 -13.09
C ALA A 131 -1.28 -0.49 -12.54
N GLY A 132 -0.94 0.81 -12.53
CA GLY A 132 -1.72 1.84 -11.84
C GLY A 132 -3.20 1.80 -12.19
N SER A 133 -4.03 2.09 -11.18
CA SER A 133 -5.47 2.31 -11.38
C SER A 133 -5.70 3.33 -12.52
N GLU A 134 -6.71 3.06 -13.33
CA GLU A 134 -7.17 3.95 -14.42
C GLU A 134 -7.80 5.26 -13.92
N SER A 135 -8.12 5.38 -12.62
CA SER A 135 -8.63 6.61 -12.03
C SER A 135 -7.53 7.57 -11.55
N GLY A 136 -7.70 8.87 -11.84
CA GLY A 136 -6.75 9.90 -11.43
C GLY A 136 -6.61 10.08 -9.91
N VAL A 137 -7.65 9.76 -9.14
CA VAL A 137 -7.64 9.81 -7.66
C VAL A 137 -6.74 8.73 -7.09
N ALA A 138 -6.89 7.48 -7.55
CA ALA A 138 -6.01 6.41 -7.12
C ALA A 138 -4.57 6.69 -7.56
N HIS A 139 -4.34 7.25 -8.75
CA HIS A 139 -2.99 7.65 -9.15
C HIS A 139 -2.36 8.68 -8.20
N LEU A 140 -3.15 9.65 -7.72
CA LEU A 140 -2.72 10.64 -6.73
C LEU A 140 -2.47 10.01 -5.35
N VAL A 141 -3.38 9.15 -4.88
CA VAL A 141 -3.24 8.42 -3.61
C VAL A 141 -1.99 7.53 -3.65
N ASP A 142 -1.77 6.85 -4.78
CA ASP A 142 -0.60 6.01 -5.02
C ASP A 142 0.69 6.83 -5.00
N GLN A 143 0.69 8.15 -5.29
CA GLN A 143 1.90 8.98 -5.17
C GLN A 143 2.18 9.46 -3.73
N LEU A 144 1.24 9.35 -2.78
CA LEU A 144 1.41 9.89 -1.42
C LEU A 144 2.60 9.31 -0.65
N PRO A 145 2.89 7.99 -0.67
CA PRO A 145 4.01 7.47 0.09
C PRO A 145 5.36 8.04 -0.36
N LYS A 146 5.55 8.31 -1.67
CA LYS A 146 6.71 9.06 -2.17
C LYS A 146 6.82 10.47 -1.57
N LEU A 147 5.71 11.16 -1.38
CA LEU A 147 5.70 12.50 -0.77
C LEU A 147 5.95 12.46 0.74
N VAL A 148 5.52 11.39 1.41
CA VAL A 148 5.88 11.12 2.82
C VAL A 148 7.39 10.86 2.95
N LEU A 149 8.00 10.20 1.96
CA LEU A 149 9.44 9.96 1.91
C LEU A 149 10.27 11.22 1.59
N ALA A 150 9.71 12.16 0.81
CA ALA A 150 10.37 13.42 0.50
C ALA A 150 10.33 14.36 1.73
N LYS A 151 11.49 14.78 2.24
CA LYS A 151 11.56 15.90 3.20
C LYS A 151 11.03 17.15 2.50
N THR A 152 9.80 17.56 2.78
CA THR A 152 9.20 18.74 2.16
C THR A 152 9.78 20.01 2.78
N PRO A 153 10.48 20.89 2.02
CA PRO A 153 10.78 22.24 2.49
C PRO A 153 9.56 23.14 2.26
N GLY A 154 9.20 23.96 3.24
CA GLY A 154 8.56 25.27 3.00
C GLY A 154 7.19 25.30 2.30
N ALA A 155 6.28 24.36 2.59
CA ALA A 155 4.92 24.36 2.04
C ALA A 155 4.06 25.61 2.38
N ASP A 156 4.48 26.42 3.35
CA ASP A 156 3.74 27.61 3.78
C ASP A 156 3.86 28.80 2.81
N GLN A 157 4.94 28.86 2.03
CA GLN A 157 5.14 29.91 1.01
C GLN A 157 4.37 29.61 -0.29
N GLU A 158 4.30 28.34 -0.72
CA GLU A 158 3.59 27.95 -1.95
C GLU A 158 2.07 27.93 -1.80
N ALA A 159 1.55 27.53 -0.62
CA ALA A 159 0.11 27.49 -0.38
C ALA A 159 -0.55 28.89 -0.37
N ALA A 160 0.22 29.94 -0.02
CA ALA A 160 -0.22 31.32 0.00
C ALA A 160 -0.39 31.92 -1.42
N ALA A 161 0.45 31.52 -2.38
CA ALA A 161 0.44 32.03 -3.75
C ALA A 161 -0.79 31.58 -4.57
N LEU A 162 -1.43 30.46 -4.22
CA LEU A 162 -2.54 29.84 -4.97
C LEU A 162 -3.94 30.28 -4.51
N ARG A 163 -4.05 31.34 -3.70
CA ARG A 163 -5.32 31.83 -3.13
C ARG A 163 -6.17 32.68 -4.08
N THR A 164 -5.65 33.10 -5.24
CA THR A 164 -6.22 34.22 -6.02
C THR A 164 -6.77 33.90 -7.41
N ALA A 165 -6.86 32.63 -7.86
CA ALA A 165 -7.34 32.32 -9.21
C ALA A 165 -8.75 31.70 -9.23
N GLY A 166 -9.64 32.24 -10.07
CA GLY A 166 -10.99 31.72 -10.35
C GLY A 166 -11.00 30.27 -10.86
N ALA A 167 -12.16 29.63 -10.88
CA ALA A 167 -12.29 28.19 -11.15
C ALA A 167 -11.93 27.81 -12.62
N HIS A 168 -10.65 27.55 -12.86
CA HIS A 168 -10.11 26.86 -14.04
C HIS A 168 -9.44 25.55 -13.62
N ALA A 169 -9.08 24.69 -14.59
CA ALA A 169 -8.39 23.42 -14.35
C ALA A 169 -7.15 23.54 -13.45
N LEU A 170 -6.42 24.66 -13.56
CA LEU A 170 -5.28 24.98 -12.68
C LEU A 170 -5.68 25.18 -11.22
N THR A 171 -6.88 25.69 -10.95
CA THR A 171 -7.41 25.87 -9.59
C THR A 171 -7.84 24.54 -8.98
N ILE A 172 -8.35 23.61 -9.78
CA ILE A 172 -8.62 22.22 -9.34
C ILE A 172 -7.31 21.53 -9.00
N LEU A 173 -6.30 21.63 -9.87
CA LEU A 173 -4.97 21.08 -9.62
C LEU A 173 -4.33 21.68 -8.36
N ALA A 174 -4.46 22.99 -8.16
CA ALA A 174 -3.99 23.68 -6.96
C ALA A 174 -4.71 23.24 -5.67
N ARG A 175 -6.00 22.87 -5.77
CA ARG A 175 -6.75 22.34 -4.63
C ARG A 175 -6.31 20.92 -4.29
N VAL A 176 -6.17 20.06 -5.30
CA VAL A 176 -5.67 18.69 -5.15
C VAL A 176 -4.27 18.69 -4.54
N PHE A 177 -3.37 19.51 -5.07
CA PHE A 177 -2.01 19.65 -4.55
C PHE A 177 -2.01 20.11 -3.08
N ARG A 178 -2.82 21.12 -2.75
CA ARG A 178 -2.97 21.57 -1.35
C ARG A 178 -3.51 20.47 -0.43
N ALA A 179 -4.47 19.68 -0.89
CA ALA A 179 -5.01 18.55 -0.13
C ALA A 179 -3.90 17.52 0.14
N VAL A 180 -3.16 17.12 -0.89
CA VAL A 180 -2.05 16.17 -0.81
C VAL A 180 -0.97 16.64 0.18
N VAL A 181 -0.51 17.89 0.06
CA VAL A 181 0.48 18.49 0.98
C VAL A 181 -0.05 18.53 2.41
N THR A 182 -1.35 18.84 2.59
CA THR A 182 -1.99 18.88 3.90
C THR A 182 -2.04 17.50 4.54
N ILE A 183 -2.38 16.46 3.78
CA ILE A 183 -2.42 15.06 4.25
C ILE A 183 -1.03 14.61 4.68
N VAL A 184 0.00 14.84 3.87
CA VAL A 184 1.39 14.49 4.21
C VAL A 184 1.84 15.20 5.49
N ARG A 185 1.50 16.48 5.64
CA ARG A 185 1.79 17.25 6.86
C ARG A 185 1.05 16.68 8.08
N PHE A 186 -0.19 16.25 7.94
CA PHE A 186 -0.91 15.61 9.02
C PHE A 186 -0.29 14.27 9.40
N ALA A 187 0.13 13.45 8.44
CA ALA A 187 0.84 12.20 8.71
C ALA A 187 2.13 12.44 9.51
N GLN A 188 2.92 13.45 9.14
CA GLN A 188 4.14 13.84 9.86
C GLN A 188 3.87 14.38 11.26
N LYS A 189 2.80 15.16 11.45
CA LYS A 189 2.39 15.65 12.78
C LYS A 189 1.86 14.54 13.67
N TRP A 190 1.11 13.61 13.10
CA TRP A 190 0.49 12.50 13.79
C TRP A 190 1.53 11.51 14.32
N LEU A 191 2.57 11.23 13.51
CA LEU A 191 3.71 10.39 13.88
C LEU A 191 5.02 11.14 13.61
N PRO A 192 5.55 11.97 14.53
CA PRO A 192 6.75 12.79 14.32
C PRO A 192 8.05 12.02 14.06
N ASP A 193 9.07 12.72 13.56
CA ASP A 193 10.40 12.11 13.40
C ASP A 193 10.98 11.84 14.80
N GLY A 194 11.58 10.67 14.97
CA GLY A 194 12.16 10.27 16.26
C GLY A 194 11.16 9.73 17.29
N THR A 195 9.92 9.45 16.90
CA THR A 195 8.97 8.66 17.72
C THR A 195 9.61 7.34 18.15
N ASP A 196 9.46 6.93 19.42
CA ASP A 196 10.02 5.68 19.91
C ASP A 196 9.26 4.47 19.32
N ALA A 197 9.94 3.33 19.17
CA ALA A 197 9.28 2.09 18.77
C ALA A 197 8.20 1.65 19.77
N ALA A 198 8.34 1.99 21.05
CA ALA A 198 7.32 1.76 22.08
C ALA A 198 5.99 2.47 21.78
N ASP A 199 6.02 3.57 21.03
CA ASP A 199 4.83 4.35 20.69
C ASP A 199 4.11 3.83 19.43
N PHE A 200 4.66 2.83 18.72
CA PHE A 200 4.04 2.30 17.51
C PHE A 200 2.74 1.55 17.81
N ALA A 201 2.68 0.76 18.88
CA ALA A 201 1.47 0.03 19.24
C ALA A 201 0.27 0.97 19.51
N PRO A 202 0.39 2.02 20.35
CA PRO A 202 -0.66 3.03 20.50
C PRO A 202 -1.06 3.70 19.19
N LYS A 203 -0.09 3.98 18.30
CA LYS A 203 -0.37 4.60 16.99
C LYS A 203 -1.11 3.67 16.03
N ILE A 204 -0.81 2.37 16.06
CA ILE A 204 -1.59 1.37 15.33
C ILE A 204 -3.03 1.33 15.85
N GLU A 205 -3.23 1.42 17.17
CA GLU A 205 -4.58 1.51 17.75
C GLU A 205 -5.33 2.76 17.28
N GLU A 206 -4.68 3.93 17.26
CA GLU A 206 -5.27 5.15 16.69
C GLU A 206 -5.69 4.97 15.22
N LEU A 207 -4.86 4.29 14.41
CA LEU A 207 -5.19 3.97 13.01
C LEU A 207 -6.41 3.05 12.89
N VAL A 208 -6.53 2.05 13.77
CA VAL A 208 -7.68 1.15 13.83
C VAL A 208 -8.94 1.95 14.11
N TRP A 209 -8.95 2.78 15.16
CA TRP A 209 -10.09 3.62 15.50
C TRP A 209 -10.49 4.57 14.36
N MET A 210 -9.50 5.21 13.74
CA MET A 210 -9.73 6.11 12.61
C MET A 210 -10.48 5.42 11.47
N ASN A 211 -10.03 4.24 11.03
CA ASN A 211 -10.65 3.52 9.93
C ASN A 211 -12.01 2.90 10.30
N VAL A 212 -12.19 2.47 11.56
CA VAL A 212 -13.50 2.07 12.10
C VAL A 212 -14.50 3.22 12.01
N ILE A 213 -14.08 4.43 12.36
CA ILE A 213 -14.91 5.63 12.26
C ILE A 213 -15.20 5.97 10.79
N PHE A 214 -14.18 5.92 9.92
CA PHE A 214 -14.34 6.20 8.48
C PHE A 214 -15.38 5.28 7.85
N TYR A 215 -15.25 3.96 8.03
CA TYR A 215 -16.17 2.98 7.46
C TYR A 215 -17.55 3.00 8.14
N GLY A 216 -17.56 2.92 9.47
CA GLY A 216 -18.79 2.86 10.25
C GLY A 216 -19.54 4.18 10.17
N ILE A 217 -19.05 5.22 10.84
CA ILE A 217 -19.74 6.50 10.94
C ILE A 217 -19.85 7.19 9.58
N GLY A 218 -18.79 7.20 8.77
CA GLY A 218 -18.86 7.74 7.39
C GLY A 218 -19.85 6.97 6.50
N GLY A 219 -20.01 5.67 6.75
CA GLY A 219 -21.04 4.83 6.14
C GLY A 219 -22.48 5.15 6.57
N TRP A 220 -22.69 5.96 7.62
CA TRP A 220 -24.02 6.38 8.12
C TRP A 220 -24.29 7.88 7.92
N ALA A 221 -23.28 8.74 8.05
CA ALA A 221 -23.45 10.18 8.12
C ALA A 221 -23.98 10.80 6.81
N GLY A 222 -24.85 11.81 6.94
CA GLY A 222 -25.28 12.67 5.83
C GLY A 222 -26.36 12.10 4.90
N ARG A 223 -27.04 11.00 5.26
CA ARG A 223 -28.05 10.36 4.40
C ARG A 223 -29.48 10.46 4.90
N LYS A 224 -30.40 10.55 3.94
CA LYS A 224 -31.87 10.47 4.12
C LYS A 224 -32.38 9.04 4.31
N THR A 225 -31.48 8.05 4.34
CA THR A 225 -31.80 6.61 4.32
C THR A 225 -31.30 5.92 5.58
N THR A 226 -31.99 4.87 6.02
CA THR A 226 -31.60 4.04 7.18
C THR A 226 -30.60 2.93 6.86
N ILE A 227 -30.11 2.84 5.61
CA ILE A 227 -29.19 1.80 5.14
C ILE A 227 -27.76 2.36 5.11
N MET A 228 -26.84 1.66 5.80
CA MET A 228 -25.40 1.95 5.79
C MET A 228 -24.81 1.75 4.38
N ASN A 229 -23.92 2.65 3.92
CA ASN A 229 -23.06 2.34 2.75
C ASN A 229 -21.88 1.56 3.27
N ALA A 230 -21.89 0.25 3.05
CA ALA A 230 -20.71 -0.58 3.21
C ALA A 230 -19.76 -0.29 2.05
N ASP A 231 -19.08 0.86 2.12
CA ASP A 231 -18.21 1.31 1.04
C ASP A 231 -17.08 0.30 0.80
N PHE A 232 -16.93 -0.09 -0.47
CA PHE A 232 -15.99 -1.12 -0.88
C PHE A 232 -14.54 -0.70 -0.56
N LEU A 233 -14.17 0.56 -0.80
CA LEU A 233 -12.83 1.07 -0.60
C LEU A 233 -12.51 1.16 0.90
N LEU A 234 -13.42 1.71 1.69
CA LEU A 234 -13.22 1.83 3.14
C LEU A 234 -13.16 0.45 3.83
N THR A 235 -13.85 -0.55 3.29
CA THR A 235 -13.71 -1.95 3.76
C THR A 235 -12.29 -2.49 3.55
N HIS A 236 -11.60 -2.13 2.45
CA HIS A 236 -10.22 -2.54 2.21
C HIS A 236 -9.25 -1.94 3.24
N LEU A 237 -9.49 -0.69 3.65
CA LEU A 237 -8.69 -0.06 4.69
C LEU A 237 -8.86 -0.75 6.05
N ILE A 238 -10.11 -1.03 6.47
CA ILE A 238 -10.34 -1.77 7.71
C ILE A 238 -9.74 -3.17 7.70
N THR A 239 -9.87 -3.89 6.58
CA THR A 239 -9.42 -5.29 6.52
C THR A 239 -7.90 -5.38 6.40
N SER A 240 -7.25 -4.44 5.70
CA SER A 240 -5.79 -4.40 5.58
C SER A 240 -5.09 -3.99 6.87
N LEU A 241 -5.72 -3.17 7.73
CA LEU A 241 -5.16 -2.77 9.03
C LEU A 241 -4.75 -3.95 9.92
N LEU A 242 -5.42 -5.09 9.78
CA LEU A 242 -5.12 -6.31 10.52
C LEU A 242 -3.66 -6.77 10.33
N PHE A 243 -3.04 -6.40 9.21
CA PHE A 243 -1.66 -6.79 8.88
C PHE A 243 -0.61 -5.76 9.31
N VAL A 244 -0.99 -4.55 9.70
CA VAL A 244 -0.02 -3.52 10.09
C VAL A 244 0.90 -3.99 11.22
N PRO A 245 0.41 -4.66 12.29
CA PRO A 245 1.29 -5.26 13.29
C PRO A 245 2.28 -6.27 12.69
N SER A 246 1.82 -7.13 11.77
CA SER A 246 2.64 -8.14 11.09
C SER A 246 3.72 -7.51 10.22
N TYR A 247 3.54 -6.29 9.69
CA TYR A 247 4.64 -5.57 9.05
C TYR A 247 5.62 -5.00 10.07
N VAL A 248 5.13 -4.35 11.12
CA VAL A 248 5.98 -3.68 12.12
C VAL A 248 6.90 -4.67 12.85
N THR A 249 6.51 -5.94 12.99
CA THR A 249 7.37 -6.99 13.56
C THR A 249 8.53 -7.39 12.65
N TYR A 250 8.41 -7.23 11.33
CA TYR A 250 9.45 -7.57 10.36
C TYR A 250 10.31 -6.38 9.94
N LEU A 251 9.83 -5.15 10.14
CA LEU A 251 10.50 -3.94 9.68
C LEU A 251 11.37 -3.31 10.78
N SER A 252 12.44 -2.66 10.35
CA SER A 252 13.22 -1.77 11.20
C SER A 252 12.37 -0.61 11.70
N HIS A 253 12.81 0.02 12.79
CA HIS A 253 12.18 1.21 13.33
C HIS A 253 11.86 2.25 12.24
N ARG A 254 12.86 2.57 11.41
CA ARG A 254 12.72 3.59 10.35
C ARG A 254 11.64 3.19 9.33
N SER A 255 11.66 1.95 8.87
CA SER A 255 10.73 1.46 7.85
C SER A 255 9.30 1.31 8.40
N SER A 256 9.15 0.94 9.66
CA SER A 256 7.87 0.98 10.39
C SER A 256 7.30 2.40 10.47
N LEU A 257 8.10 3.40 10.82
CA LEU A 257 7.67 4.80 10.84
C LEU A 257 7.21 5.28 9.45
N ILE A 258 7.98 4.95 8.40
CA ILE A 258 7.63 5.24 7.01
C ILE A 258 6.31 4.58 6.62
N LEU A 259 6.15 3.30 6.94
CA LEU A 259 4.94 2.54 6.63
C LEU A 259 3.73 3.16 7.30
N LEU A 260 3.78 3.41 8.62
CA LEU A 260 2.65 3.93 9.38
C LEU A 260 2.20 5.30 8.85
N ARG A 261 3.13 6.22 8.55
CA ARG A 261 2.80 7.51 7.94
C ARG A 261 2.17 7.38 6.58
N SER A 262 2.75 6.51 5.74
CA SER A 262 2.28 6.30 4.38
C SER A 262 0.89 5.69 4.37
N TYR A 263 0.67 4.69 5.22
CA TYR A 263 -0.62 4.04 5.41
C TYR A 263 -1.67 5.02 5.94
N PHE A 264 -1.34 5.84 6.96
CA PHE A 264 -2.19 6.93 7.43
C PHE A 264 -2.60 7.86 6.29
N ALA A 265 -1.62 8.34 5.51
CA ALA A 265 -1.86 9.25 4.40
C ALA A 265 -2.77 8.61 3.34
N THR A 266 -2.55 7.33 3.00
CA THR A 266 -3.41 6.55 2.09
C THR A 266 -4.84 6.45 2.62
N CYS A 267 -5.03 6.15 3.90
CA CYS A 267 -6.37 6.04 4.51
C CYS A 267 -7.13 7.37 4.45
N VAL A 268 -6.48 8.46 4.85
CA VAL A 268 -7.09 9.80 4.82
C VAL A 268 -7.43 10.20 3.39
N ALA A 269 -6.54 9.93 2.44
CA ALA A 269 -6.75 10.28 1.04
C ALA A 269 -7.96 9.55 0.44
N TRP A 270 -8.12 8.25 0.70
CA TRP A 270 -9.29 7.49 0.26
C TRP A 270 -10.58 7.94 0.94
N TYR A 271 -10.53 8.37 2.20
CA TYR A 271 -11.70 8.83 2.93
C TYR A 271 -12.23 10.19 2.43
N VAL A 272 -11.34 11.09 2.00
CA VAL A 272 -11.72 12.45 1.56
C VAL A 272 -11.86 12.60 0.05
N ALA A 273 -11.55 11.55 -0.71
CA ALA A 273 -11.69 11.47 -2.16
C ALA A 273 -13.16 11.42 -2.60
#